data_AF-A0A9C6WKB2-F1
#
_entry.id   AF-A0A9C6WKB2-F1
#
_cell.length_a   1.000
_cell.length_b   1.000
_cell.length_c   1.000
_cell.angle_alpha   90.00
_cell.angle_beta   90.00
_cell.angle_gamma   90.00
#
_symmetry.space_group_name_H-M   'P 1'
#
loop_
_entity.id
_entity.type
_entity.pdbx_description
1 polymer ?
#
loop_
_entity_poly.entity_id
_entity_poly.type
_entity_poly.pdbx_seq_one_letter_code
_entity_poly.pdbx_strand_id
1 'polypeptide(L)'
;LVDAKGNSFYSEGKIIGFDPAYDLAVLKVDVDGHEIRPVVLGQSNKLHVGQNCFAIGNPYGYENTLTTGVVSGLGREIPSPNGGAIKGAIQTNADINAGNSRGPLIDSYGHVIGVNTATFTRKGSEMSSGVNFAISIDTVLRTVPYLIVYGTPYSNRF
;
A
#
# COMPACT_ATOMS: atom_id res chain seq x y z
N LEU A 1 10.35 12.77 -3.18
CA LEU A 1 10.77 11.67 -4.08
C LEU A 1 12.28 11.48 -3.93
N VAL A 2 12.82 10.33 -4.32
CA VAL A 2 14.26 10.06 -4.29
C VAL A 2 14.67 9.58 -5.68
N ASP A 3 15.71 10.19 -6.25
CA ASP A 3 16.24 9.77 -7.55
C ASP A 3 17.10 8.50 -7.44
N ALA A 4 17.52 7.94 -8.57
CA ALA A 4 18.34 6.74 -8.66
C ALA A 4 19.72 6.87 -7.97
N LYS A 5 20.16 8.11 -7.69
CA LYS A 5 21.43 8.43 -7.01
C LYS A 5 21.25 8.63 -5.50
N GLY A 6 20.01 8.61 -5.00
CA GLY A 6 19.69 8.82 -3.59
C GLY A 6 19.43 10.27 -3.21
N ASN A 7 19.32 11.19 -4.17
CA ASN A 7 19.01 12.59 -3.87
C ASN A 7 17.51 12.79 -3.69
N SER A 8 17.14 13.46 -2.60
CA SER A 8 15.77 13.87 -2.35
C SER A 8 15.38 15.08 -3.20
N PHE A 9 14.19 15.04 -3.79
CA PHE A 9 13.59 16.16 -4.51
C PHE A 9 12.07 16.22 -4.30
N TYR A 10 11.48 17.36 -4.61
CA TYR A 10 10.05 17.61 -4.49
C TYR A 10 9.44 17.89 -5.87
N SER A 11 8.21 17.45 -6.07
CA SER A 11 7.45 17.67 -7.29
C SER A 11 5.96 17.72 -6.93
N GLU A 12 5.17 18.47 -7.71
CA GLU A 12 3.73 18.55 -7.52
C GLU A 12 3.07 17.23 -7.95
N GLY A 13 2.26 16.65 -7.04
CA GLY A 13 1.48 15.45 -7.32
C GLY A 13 0.08 15.80 -7.83
N LYS A 14 -0.18 15.60 -9.12
CA LYS A 14 -1.51 15.78 -9.72
C LYS A 14 -2.35 14.52 -9.54
N ILE A 15 -3.56 14.66 -9.01
CA ILE A 15 -4.48 13.53 -8.87
C ILE A 15 -4.90 13.05 -10.26
N ILE A 16 -4.71 11.75 -10.52
CA ILE A 16 -5.21 11.09 -11.74
C ILE A 16 -6.54 10.41 -11.46
N GLY A 17 -6.66 9.73 -10.31
CA GLY A 17 -7.88 9.06 -9.90
C GLY A 17 -7.75 8.43 -8.51
N PHE A 18 -8.88 8.09 -7.91
CA PHE A 18 -8.91 7.42 -6.61
C PHE A 18 -10.10 6.48 -6.50
N ASP A 19 -9.95 5.47 -5.65
CA ASP A 19 -10.95 4.46 -5.33
C ASP A 19 -11.12 4.39 -3.81
N PRO A 20 -12.14 5.06 -3.25
CA PRO A 20 -12.43 5.00 -1.83
C PRO A 20 -12.79 3.60 -1.33
N ALA A 21 -13.27 2.71 -2.20
CA ALA A 21 -13.67 1.36 -1.82
C ALA A 21 -12.47 0.48 -1.51
N TYR A 22 -11.35 0.70 -2.19
CA TYR A 22 -10.10 -0.04 -2.00
C TYR A 22 -9.00 0.77 -1.31
N ASP A 23 -9.28 2.01 -0.88
CA ASP A 23 -8.30 2.92 -0.25
C ASP A 23 -7.04 3.12 -1.13
N LEU A 24 -7.27 3.36 -2.43
CA LEU A 24 -6.20 3.57 -3.43
C LEU A 24 -6.35 4.92 -4.12
N ALA A 25 -5.22 5.58 -4.37
CA ALA A 25 -5.16 6.79 -5.18
C ALA A 25 -3.93 6.75 -6.09
N VAL A 26 -4.04 7.35 -7.27
CA VAL A 26 -2.95 7.49 -8.23
C VAL A 26 -2.67 8.97 -8.41
N LEU A 27 -1.41 9.33 -8.16
CA LEU A 27 -0.87 10.65 -8.43
C LEU A 27 0.10 10.57 -9.61
N LYS A 28 0.10 11.60 -10.45
CA LYS A 28 1.12 11.83 -11.47
C LYS A 28 2.04 12.93 -10.99
N VAL A 29 3.33 12.65 -11.00
CA VAL A 29 4.40 13.60 -10.66
C VAL A 29 5.24 13.84 -11.90
N ASP A 30 5.74 15.05 -12.05
CA ASP A 30 6.77 15.36 -13.03
C ASP A 30 8.14 14.99 -12.46
N VAL A 31 8.94 14.30 -13.24
CA VAL A 31 10.26 13.77 -12.85
C VAL A 31 11.33 14.13 -13.88
N ASP A 32 11.07 15.09 -14.75
CA ASP A 32 12.04 15.58 -15.73
C ASP A 32 13.36 15.97 -15.04
N GLY A 33 14.47 15.47 -15.59
CA GLY A 33 15.81 15.65 -15.02
C GLY A 33 16.17 14.71 -13.86
N HIS A 34 15.25 13.85 -13.41
CA HIS A 34 15.49 12.85 -12.37
C HIS A 34 15.29 11.42 -12.89
N GLU A 35 16.30 10.57 -12.72
CA GLU A 35 16.15 9.14 -12.99
C GLU A 35 15.40 8.48 -11.82
N ILE A 36 14.26 7.84 -12.08
CA ILE A 36 13.44 7.20 -11.06
C ILE A 36 13.58 5.68 -11.17
N ARG A 37 13.67 5.00 -10.02
CA ARG A 37 13.65 3.54 -9.94
C ARG A 37 12.26 3.06 -9.55
N PRO A 38 11.47 2.50 -10.48
CA PRO A 38 10.20 1.88 -10.14
C PRO A 38 10.41 0.71 -9.18
N VAL A 39 9.45 0.51 -8.29
CA VAL A 39 9.41 -0.70 -7.46
C VAL A 39 9.21 -1.94 -8.34
N VAL A 40 9.79 -3.06 -7.91
CA VAL A 40 9.50 -4.36 -8.54
C VAL A 40 8.26 -4.93 -7.90
N LEU A 41 7.31 -5.39 -8.71
CA LEU A 41 6.04 -5.95 -8.22
C LEU A 41 6.16 -7.46 -8.02
N GLY A 42 5.65 -7.93 -6.88
CA GLY A 42 5.55 -9.34 -6.55
C GLY A 42 4.22 -9.94 -6.99
N GLN A 43 3.85 -11.05 -6.36
CA GLN A 43 2.59 -11.75 -6.61
C GLN A 43 1.94 -12.12 -5.28
N SER A 44 0.86 -11.44 -4.92
CA SER A 44 0.19 -11.70 -3.63
C SER A 44 -0.52 -13.05 -3.58
N ASN A 45 -0.96 -13.57 -4.73
CA ASN A 45 -1.58 -14.90 -4.85
C ASN A 45 -0.62 -16.08 -4.61
N LYS A 46 0.70 -15.84 -4.57
CA LYS A 46 1.72 -16.84 -4.24
C LYS A 46 2.25 -16.72 -2.81
N LEU A 47 1.69 -15.79 -2.03
CA LEU A 47 2.09 -15.64 -0.64
C LEU A 47 1.65 -16.85 0.20
N HIS A 48 2.44 -17.12 1.22
CA HIS A 48 2.18 -18.12 2.24
C HIS A 48 2.32 -17.48 3.61
N VAL A 49 1.45 -17.89 4.53
CA VAL A 49 1.57 -17.49 5.94
C VAL A 49 2.93 -17.94 6.49
N GLY A 50 3.59 -17.07 7.23
CA GLY A 50 4.94 -17.27 7.78
C GLY A 50 6.07 -16.69 6.92
N GLN A 51 5.80 -16.22 5.70
CA GLN A 51 6.82 -15.52 4.91
C GLN A 51 7.17 -14.17 5.55
N ASN A 52 8.47 -13.85 5.60
CA ASN A 52 8.95 -12.54 6.03
C ASN A 52 8.39 -11.45 5.14
N CYS A 53 7.99 -10.34 5.75
CA CYS A 53 7.56 -9.16 5.05
C CYS A 53 8.03 -7.90 5.80
N PHE A 54 8.18 -6.82 5.05
CA PHE A 54 8.73 -5.57 5.54
C PHE A 54 7.84 -4.41 5.11
N ALA A 55 7.41 -3.59 6.06
CA ALA A 55 6.62 -2.40 5.78
C ALA A 55 7.54 -1.18 5.81
N ILE A 56 7.62 -0.50 4.66
CA ILE A 56 8.45 0.69 4.49
C ILE A 56 7.56 1.94 4.48
N GLY A 57 8.03 3.00 5.11
CA GLY A 57 7.37 4.30 5.16
C GLY A 57 8.31 5.46 4.92
N ASN A 58 7.75 6.62 4.62
CA ASN A 58 8.46 7.90 4.65
C ASN A 58 7.45 8.99 5.05
N PRO A 59 7.16 9.17 6.34
CA PRO A 59 6.04 10.00 6.79
C PRO A 59 6.31 11.50 6.69
N TYR A 60 7.57 11.92 6.76
CA TYR A 60 7.97 13.34 6.84
C TYR A 60 8.93 13.77 5.74
N GLY A 61 9.31 12.89 4.81
CA GLY A 61 10.24 13.20 3.72
C GLY A 61 11.72 13.27 4.12
N TYR A 62 12.05 13.13 5.40
CA TYR A 62 13.42 13.21 5.91
C TYR A 62 14.13 11.85 5.99
N GLU A 63 13.50 10.86 6.63
CA GLU A 63 14.04 9.51 6.77
C GLU A 63 12.95 8.46 6.55
N ASN A 64 13.35 7.34 5.94
CA ASN A 64 12.49 6.19 5.74
C ASN A 64 12.36 5.38 7.04
N THR A 65 11.17 4.87 7.29
CA THR A 65 10.90 3.92 8.38
C THR A 65 10.82 2.50 7.83
N LEU A 66 11.23 1.53 8.64
CA LEU A 66 11.16 0.10 8.33
C LEU A 66 10.62 -0.64 9.54
N THR A 67 9.58 -1.44 9.34
CA THR A 67 9.11 -2.42 10.32
C THR A 67 9.11 -3.80 9.65
N THR A 68 9.29 -4.84 10.45
CA THR A 68 9.43 -6.21 9.95
C THR A 68 8.48 -7.14 10.68
N GLY A 69 8.05 -8.18 9.99
CA GLY A 69 7.18 -9.21 10.51
C GLY A 69 7.00 -10.33 9.51
N VAL A 70 5.89 -11.03 9.63
CA VAL A 70 5.51 -12.12 8.72
C VAL A 70 4.11 -11.92 8.21
N VAL A 71 3.84 -12.46 7.02
CA VAL A 71 2.49 -12.69 6.55
C VAL A 71 1.77 -13.57 7.57
N SER A 72 0.82 -12.98 8.29
CA SER A 72 0.09 -13.61 9.39
C SER A 72 -1.27 -14.16 8.94
N GLY A 73 -1.71 -13.80 7.73
CA GLY A 73 -2.96 -14.26 7.15
C GLY A 73 -3.16 -13.71 5.75
N LEU A 74 -3.99 -14.39 4.96
CA LEU A 74 -4.32 -14.03 3.58
C LEU A 74 -5.84 -14.05 3.40
N GLY A 75 -6.34 -13.34 2.38
CA GLY A 75 -7.76 -13.35 2.05
C GLY A 75 -8.65 -12.66 3.09
N ARG A 76 -8.09 -11.76 3.91
CA ARG A 76 -8.84 -11.08 4.96
C ARG A 76 -9.77 -10.02 4.37
N GLU A 77 -10.83 -9.75 5.11
CA GLU A 77 -11.75 -8.66 4.82
C GLU A 77 -11.56 -7.58 5.90
N ILE A 78 -11.29 -6.35 5.46
CA ILE A 78 -11.05 -5.21 6.36
C ILE A 78 -12.02 -4.07 6.06
N PRO A 79 -12.34 -3.22 7.06
CA PRO A 79 -13.20 -2.05 6.83
C PRO A 79 -12.62 -1.12 5.77
N SER A 80 -13.46 -0.71 4.83
CA SER A 80 -13.11 0.30 3.83
C SER A 80 -13.47 1.70 4.34
N PRO A 81 -12.74 2.77 3.95
CA PRO A 81 -13.10 4.16 4.27
C PRO A 81 -14.52 4.56 3.86
N ASN A 82 -15.09 3.91 2.83
CA ASN A 82 -16.44 4.19 2.36
C ASN A 82 -17.56 3.43 3.12
N GLY A 83 -17.23 2.71 4.19
CA GLY A 83 -18.16 1.91 4.99
C GLY A 83 -18.42 0.50 4.45
N GLY A 84 -17.88 0.16 3.28
CA GLY A 84 -17.84 -1.21 2.78
C GLY A 84 -16.67 -2.01 3.35
N ALA A 85 -16.23 -3.03 2.61
CA ALA A 85 -15.09 -3.84 3.00
C ALA A 85 -14.12 -4.10 1.84
N ILE A 86 -12.83 -3.99 2.14
CA ILE A 86 -11.74 -4.35 1.25
C ILE A 86 -11.51 -5.85 1.43
N LYS A 87 -11.70 -6.61 0.35
CA LYS A 87 -11.50 -8.07 0.33
C LYS A 87 -10.11 -8.43 -0.15
N GLY A 88 -9.60 -9.58 0.30
CA GLY A 88 -8.31 -10.09 -0.16
C GLY A 88 -7.11 -9.35 0.43
N ALA A 89 -7.28 -8.73 1.60
CA ALA A 89 -6.20 -8.08 2.31
C ALA A 89 -5.19 -9.10 2.85
N ILE A 90 -3.93 -8.68 2.86
CA ILE A 90 -2.83 -9.40 3.52
C ILE A 90 -2.81 -8.95 4.97
N GLN A 91 -2.74 -9.90 5.89
CA GLN A 91 -2.53 -9.61 7.31
C GLN A 91 -1.05 -9.81 7.64
N THR A 92 -0.49 -8.93 8.45
CA THR A 92 0.90 -8.98 8.93
C THR A 92 0.98 -8.60 10.40
N ASN A 93 2.02 -9.06 11.09
CA ASN A 93 2.38 -8.56 12.42
C ASN A 93 3.52 -7.53 12.36
N ALA A 94 3.99 -7.16 11.16
CA ALA A 94 4.82 -5.97 10.99
C ALA A 94 4.01 -4.75 11.44
N ASP A 95 4.63 -3.86 12.22
CA ASP A 95 3.95 -2.67 12.72
C ASP A 95 3.53 -1.77 11.56
N ILE A 96 2.24 -1.46 11.45
CA ILE A 96 1.71 -0.48 10.50
C ILE A 96 1.09 0.69 11.28
N ASN A 97 1.55 1.90 10.98
CA ASN A 97 1.11 3.12 11.64
C ASN A 97 1.21 4.31 10.67
N ALA A 98 0.94 5.54 11.15
CA ALA A 98 1.05 6.75 10.34
C ALA A 98 2.42 6.94 9.67
N GLY A 99 3.46 6.29 10.20
CA GLY A 99 4.82 6.27 9.69
C GLY A 99 5.00 5.54 8.36
N ASN A 100 4.22 4.49 8.08
CA ASN A 100 4.39 3.63 6.91
C ASN A 100 3.07 3.28 6.17
N SER A 101 1.93 3.74 6.69
CA SER A 101 0.65 3.70 5.99
C SER A 101 0.78 4.30 4.59
N ARG A 102 0.16 3.65 3.59
CA ARG A 102 0.25 3.93 2.15
C ARG A 102 1.61 3.67 1.51
N GLY A 103 2.62 3.32 2.30
CA GLY A 103 3.89 2.78 1.81
C GLY A 103 3.77 1.31 1.40
N PRO A 104 4.82 0.73 0.81
CA PRO A 104 4.79 -0.66 0.36
C PRO A 104 4.97 -1.64 1.52
N LEU A 105 4.28 -2.77 1.41
CA LEU A 105 4.66 -4.03 2.04
C LEU A 105 5.48 -4.83 1.03
N ILE A 106 6.69 -5.24 1.38
CA ILE A 106 7.59 -5.99 0.50
C ILE A 106 7.92 -7.38 1.04
N ASP A 107 8.22 -8.32 0.14
CA ASP A 107 8.73 -9.65 0.47
C ASP A 107 10.26 -9.65 0.72
N SER A 108 10.82 -10.83 1.02
CA SER A 108 12.26 -11.04 1.23
C SER A 108 13.14 -10.80 0.01
N TYR A 109 12.56 -10.68 -1.18
CA TYR A 109 13.27 -10.35 -2.42
C TYR A 109 13.18 -8.86 -2.76
N GLY A 110 12.48 -8.07 -1.95
CA GLY A 110 12.25 -6.65 -2.20
C GLY A 110 11.11 -6.37 -3.17
N HIS A 111 10.28 -7.36 -3.50
CA HIS A 111 9.12 -7.16 -4.35
C HIS A 111 7.94 -6.62 -3.55
N VAL A 112 7.21 -5.65 -4.10
CA VAL A 112 5.99 -5.13 -3.49
C VAL A 112 4.88 -6.17 -3.57
N ILE A 113 4.39 -6.58 -2.41
CA ILE A 113 3.32 -7.56 -2.25
C ILE A 113 2.01 -6.92 -1.76
N GLY A 114 2.06 -5.67 -1.30
CA GLY A 114 0.87 -4.89 -0.98
C GLY A 114 1.15 -3.43 -0.64
N VAL A 115 0.09 -2.70 -0.35
CA VAL A 115 0.11 -1.30 0.14
C VAL A 115 -0.39 -1.28 1.58
N ASN A 116 0.46 -0.80 2.49
CA ASN A 116 0.14 -0.74 3.91
C ASN A 116 -1.12 0.11 4.12
N THR A 117 -2.08 -0.39 4.88
CA THR A 117 -3.28 0.37 5.23
C THR A 117 -3.43 0.39 6.74
N ALA A 118 -3.48 1.59 7.30
CA ALA A 118 -3.73 1.76 8.73
C ALA A 118 -5.18 1.37 9.01
N THR A 119 -5.38 0.19 9.57
CA THR A 119 -6.73 -0.29 9.91
C THR A 119 -7.34 0.50 11.03
N PHE A 120 -8.65 0.73 10.91
CA PHE A 120 -9.48 1.18 12.01
C PHE A 120 -9.56 0.07 13.07
N THR A 121 -9.13 0.36 14.29
CA THR A 121 -9.51 -0.43 15.46
C THR A 121 -11.03 -0.52 15.51
N ARG A 122 -11.55 -1.73 15.75
CA ARG A 122 -13.00 -1.95 15.92
C ARG A 122 -13.48 -1.00 17.04
N LYS A 123 -14.46 -0.13 16.75
CA LYS A 123 -15.04 0.76 17.78
C LYS A 123 -15.44 -0.10 19.00
N GLY A 124 -14.78 0.13 20.14
CA GLY A 124 -15.01 -0.61 21.39
C GLY A 124 -13.91 -1.59 21.80
N SER A 125 -12.88 -1.82 20.99
CA SER A 125 -11.65 -2.52 21.43
C SER A 125 -10.48 -1.54 21.44
N GLU A 126 -10.15 -1.00 22.62
CA GLU A 126 -8.97 -0.15 22.83
C GLU A 126 -7.64 -0.92 22.71
N MET A 127 -7.70 -2.24 22.50
CA MET A 127 -6.54 -3.11 22.32
C MET A 127 -6.21 -3.24 20.83
N SER A 128 -4.99 -2.89 20.45
CA SER A 128 -4.41 -3.36 19.19
C SER A 128 -4.42 -4.89 19.21
N SER A 129 -5.01 -5.53 18.19
CA SER A 129 -5.02 -6.98 18.06
C SER A 129 -3.66 -7.58 17.69
N GLY A 130 -2.60 -6.75 17.63
CA GLY A 130 -1.26 -7.16 17.20
C GLY A 130 -1.19 -7.59 15.73
N VAL A 131 -2.21 -7.22 14.93
CA VAL A 131 -2.30 -7.55 13.51
C VAL A 131 -2.65 -6.30 12.72
N ASN A 132 -1.97 -6.16 11.60
CA ASN A 132 -2.05 -5.05 10.67
C ASN A 132 -2.36 -5.58 9.27
N PHE A 133 -2.73 -4.69 8.35
CA PHE A 133 -3.18 -5.11 7.02
C PHE A 133 -2.54 -4.32 5.88
N ALA A 134 -2.46 -4.97 4.73
CA ALA A 134 -2.08 -4.36 3.47
C ALA A 134 -3.07 -4.76 2.36
N ILE A 135 -3.38 -3.81 1.48
CA ILE A 135 -4.11 -4.08 0.24
C ILE A 135 -3.19 -4.90 -0.65
N SER A 136 -3.63 -6.06 -1.10
CA SER A 136 -2.78 -6.98 -1.89
C SER A 136 -2.36 -6.38 -3.23
N ILE A 137 -1.14 -6.68 -3.69
CA ILE A 137 -0.65 -6.14 -4.96
C ILE A 137 -1.51 -6.56 -6.15
N ASP A 138 -2.14 -7.74 -6.11
CA ASP A 138 -3.07 -8.16 -7.17
C ASP A 138 -4.33 -7.26 -7.23
N THR A 139 -4.78 -6.74 -6.07
CA THR A 139 -5.87 -5.76 -6.02
C THR A 139 -5.42 -4.43 -6.61
N VAL A 140 -4.21 -3.96 -6.28
CA VAL A 140 -3.62 -2.75 -6.84
C VAL A 140 -3.51 -2.86 -8.37
N LEU A 141 -2.99 -3.98 -8.87
CA LEU A 141 -2.83 -4.25 -10.30
C LEU A 141 -4.17 -4.30 -11.05
N ARG A 142 -5.25 -4.68 -10.38
CA ARG A 142 -6.60 -4.65 -10.97
C ARG A 142 -7.18 -3.24 -10.99
N THR A 143 -6.96 -2.43 -9.94
CA THR A 143 -7.62 -1.13 -9.77
C THR A 143 -6.86 0.02 -10.46
N VAL A 144 -5.54 0.08 -10.30
CA VAL A 144 -4.71 1.20 -10.75
C VAL A 144 -4.81 1.49 -12.25
N PRO A 145 -4.83 0.49 -13.17
CA PRO A 145 -5.00 0.77 -14.59
C PRO A 145 -6.28 1.55 -14.92
N TYR A 146 -7.40 1.24 -14.24
CA TYR A 146 -8.65 1.97 -14.43
C TYR A 146 -8.55 3.40 -13.89
N LEU A 147 -7.92 3.58 -12.73
CA LEU A 147 -7.67 4.92 -12.19
C LEU A 147 -6.81 5.75 -13.14
N ILE A 148 -5.78 5.17 -13.76
CA ILE A 148 -4.91 5.86 -14.72
C ILE A 148 -5.67 6.28 -15.97
N VAL A 149 -6.45 5.37 -16.56
CA VAL A 149 -7.09 5.62 -17.86
C VAL A 149 -8.36 6.46 -17.73
N TYR A 150 -9.07 6.32 -16.60
CA TYR A 150 -10.44 6.81 -16.47
C TYR A 150 -10.71 7.68 -15.25
N GLY A 151 -9.73 7.82 -14.35
CA GLY A 151 -9.86 8.57 -13.09
C GLY A 151 -10.79 7.97 -12.04
N THR A 152 -11.46 6.84 -12.35
CA THR A 152 -12.49 6.23 -11.50
C THR A 152 -12.39 4.70 -11.48
N PRO A 153 -12.85 4.04 -10.41
CA PRO A 153 -12.76 2.59 -10.29
C PRO A 153 -13.78 1.86 -11.18
N TYR A 154 -13.51 0.58 -11.45
CA TYR A 154 -14.37 -0.27 -12.27
C TYR A 154 -15.81 -0.36 -11.76
N SER A 155 -16.01 -0.38 -10.44
CA SER A 155 -17.33 -0.50 -9.80
C SER A 155 -18.25 0.69 -10.03
N ASN A 156 -17.74 1.86 -10.41
CA ASN A 156 -18.55 3.07 -10.60
C ASN A 156 -19.08 3.22 -12.03
N ARG A 157 -18.97 2.18 -12.86
CA ARG A 157 -19.31 2.23 -14.28
C ARG A 157 -20.57 1.47 -14.66
N PHE A 158 -21.17 0.75 -13.70
CA PHE A 158 -22.43 0.03 -13.88
C PHE A 158 -23.32 0.20 -12.64
#